data_AF-A0A4R8GI18-F1
#
_entry.id   AF-A0A4R8GI18-F1
#
_cell.length_a   1.000
_cell.length_b   1.000
_cell.length_c   1.000
_cell.angle_alpha   90.00
_cell.angle_beta   90.00
_cell.angle_gamma   90.00
#
_symmetry.space_group_name_H-M   'P 1'
#
loop_
_entity.id
_entity.type
_entity.pdbx_description
1 polymer ?
#
loop_
_entity_poly.entity_id
_entity_poly.type
_entity_poly.pdbx_seq_one_letter_code
_entity_poly.pdbx_strand_id
1 'polypeptide(L)' 'MLRRFGNVHFVSKRLKYVVLYSDLADAETIMEKINSYSFVKKVEPSYKPFLKTEFENSKPDKAKEYDYKMGI' A
#
# COMPACT_ATOMS: atom_id res chain seq x y z
N MET A 1 -20.80 7.06 -5.58
CA MET A 1 -20.53 6.28 -6.81
C MET A 1 -19.35 5.34 -6.63
N LEU A 2 -18.12 5.80 -6.32
CA LEU A 2 -16.94 4.92 -6.20
C LEU A 2 -17.03 3.86 -5.08
N ARG A 3 -17.82 4.12 -4.02
CA ARG A 3 -18.08 3.19 -2.90
C ARG A 3 -18.66 1.82 -3.32
N ARG A 4 -19.15 1.68 -4.55
CA ARG A 4 -19.70 0.41 -5.06
C ARG A 4 -18.65 -0.60 -5.51
N PHE A 5 -17.39 -0.17 -5.66
CA PHE A 5 -16.31 -1.00 -6.19
C PHE A 5 -15.45 -1.65 -5.09
N GLY A 6 -15.71 -1.33 -3.82
CA GLY A 6 -14.90 -1.83 -2.72
C GLY A 6 -15.03 -0.97 -1.47
N ASN A 7 -14.22 -1.29 -0.47
CA ASN A 7 -14.18 -0.54 0.78
C ASN A 7 -13.41 0.77 0.58
N VAL A 8 -13.98 1.89 0.99
CA VAL A 8 -13.30 3.18 0.92
C VAL A 8 -12.50 3.39 2.20
N HIS A 9 -11.18 3.25 2.09
CA HIS A 9 -10.25 3.49 3.20
C HIS A 9 -10.08 4.97 3.50
N PHE A 10 -10.04 5.82 2.46
CA PHE A 10 -9.80 7.25 2.65
C PHE A 10 -10.41 8.10 1.52
N VAL A 11 -10.85 9.31 1.86
CA VAL A 11 -11.35 10.31 0.90
C VAL A 11 -10.74 11.67 1.21
N SER A 12 -10.04 12.25 0.24
CA SER A 12 -9.59 13.64 0.31
C SER A 12 -10.58 14.56 -0.39
N LYS A 13 -11.29 15.41 0.36
CA LYS A 13 -12.17 16.44 -0.23
C LYS A 13 -11.38 17.57 -0.89
N ARG A 14 -10.22 17.92 -0.34
CA ARG A 14 -9.36 19.00 -0.84
C ARG A 14 -8.64 18.62 -2.14
N LEU A 15 -8.02 17.44 -2.16
CA LEU A 15 -7.25 16.94 -3.31
C LEU A 15 -8.09 16.12 -4.30
N LYS A 16 -9.34 15.78 -3.96
CA LYS A 16 -10.30 15.07 -4.80
C LYS A 16 -9.82 13.69 -5.26
N TYR A 17 -9.33 12.88 -4.33
CA TYR A 17 -8.99 11.48 -4.57
C TYR A 17 -9.56 10.55 -3.49
N VAL A 18 -9.60 9.26 -3.81
CA VAL A 18 -10.11 8.19 -2.95
C VAL A 18 -9.11 7.05 -2.92
N VAL A 19 -8.90 6.47 -1.74
CA VAL A 19 -8.19 5.19 -1.58
C VAL A 19 -9.25 4.11 -1.39
N LEU A 20 -9.27 3.15 -2.30
CA LEU A 20 -10.22 2.04 -2.32
C LEU A 20 -9.47 0.73 -2.11
N TYR A 21 -10.04 -0.14 -1.29
CA TYR A 21 -9.58 -1.50 -1.06
C TYR A 21 -10.53 -2.48 -1.74
N SER A 22 -9.97 -3.37 -2.54
CA SER A 22 -10.66 -4.40 -3.30
C SER A 22 -9.82 -5.67 -3.31
N ASP A 23 -10.44 -6.77 -3.75
CA ASP A 23 -9.72 -8.02 -4.03
C ASP A 23 -8.69 -7.81 -5.15
N LEU A 24 -7.58 -8.54 -5.10
CA LEU A 24 -6.54 -8.53 -6.13
C LEU A 24 -7.04 -9.17 -7.42
N ALA A 25 -7.86 -10.22 -7.32
CA ALA A 25 -8.42 -10.92 -8.49
C ALA A 25 -9.30 -10.01 -9.36
N ASP A 26 -10.00 -9.06 -8.73
CA ASP A 26 -10.91 -8.14 -9.40
C ASP A 26 -10.27 -6.78 -9.72
N ALA A 27 -9.05 -6.52 -9.24
CA ALA A 27 -8.44 -5.20 -9.25
C ALA A 27 -8.34 -4.60 -10.65
N GLU A 28 -7.87 -5.36 -11.63
CA GLU A 28 -7.71 -4.90 -13.01
C GLU A 28 -9.06 -4.50 -13.65
N THR A 29 -10.07 -5.37 -13.54
CA THR A 29 -11.42 -5.10 -14.07
C THR A 29 -12.06 -3.88 -13.39
N ILE A 30 -11.87 -3.72 -12.08
CA ILE A 30 -12.36 -2.56 -11.33
C ILE A 30 -11.65 -1.28 -11.80
N MET A 31 -10.33 -1.32 -11.99
CA MET A 31 -9.56 -0.16 -12.46
C MET A 31 -10.04 0.30 -13.84
N GLU A 32 -10.24 -0.61 -14.79
CA GLU A 32 -10.77 -0.29 -16.12
C GLU A 32 -12.15 0.39 -16.05
N LYS A 33 -13.07 -0.18 -15.26
CA LYS A 33 -14.41 0.39 -15.05
C LYS A 33 -14.39 1.76 -14.37
N ILE A 34 -13.44 1.99 -13.46
CA ILE A 34 -13.32 3.29 -12.80
C ILE A 34 -12.69 4.31 -13.76
N ASN A 35 -11.70 3.90 -14.56
CA ASN A 35 -11.01 4.75 -15.51
C ASN A 35 -11.92 5.20 -16.67
N SER A 36 -12.98 4.45 -16.98
CA SER A 36 -13.97 4.84 -17.98
C SER A 36 -14.89 6.00 -17.55
N TYR A 37 -14.89 6.41 -16.28
CA TYR A 37 -15.73 7.51 -15.83
C TYR A 37 -15.12 8.87 -16.18
N SER A 38 -15.93 9.76 -16.77
CA SER A 38 -15.51 11.10 -17.19
C SER A 38 -14.98 12.01 -16.06
N PHE A 39 -15.36 11.73 -14.81
CA PHE A 39 -14.91 12.49 -13.63
C PHE A 39 -13.65 11.90 -12.98
N VAL A 40 -13.11 10.80 -13.49
CA VAL A 40 -11.87 10.17 -13.02
C VAL A 40 -10.74 10.61 -13.93
N LYS A 41 -9.70 11.22 -13.33
CA LYS A 41 -8.50 11.64 -14.08
C LYS A 41 -7.48 10.52 -14.30
N LYS A 42 -7.33 9.64 -13.32
CA LYS A 42 -6.33 8.57 -13.29
C LYS A 42 -6.73 7.53 -12.24
N VAL A 43 -6.37 6.27 -12.49
CA VAL A 43 -6.41 5.18 -11.51
C VAL A 43 -5.02 4.57 -11.42
N GLU A 44 -4.56 4.27 -10.20
CA GLU A 44 -3.26 3.62 -9.97
C GLU A 44 -3.41 2.44 -9.00
N PRO A 45 -2.78 1.29 -9.28
CA PRO A 45 -2.80 0.15 -8.38
C PRO A 45 -1.95 0.41 -7.14
N SER A 46 -2.36 -0.18 -6.00
CA SER A 46 -1.52 -0.20 -4.81
C SER A 46 -0.54 -1.36 -4.88
N TYR A 47 0.75 -1.07 -4.77
CA TYR A 47 1.79 -2.12 -4.68
C TYR A 47 2.02 -2.63 -3.26
N LYS A 48 1.19 -2.21 -2.29
CA LYS A 48 1.29 -2.61 -0.89
C LYS A 48 1.34 -4.13 -0.67
N PRO A 49 0.57 -4.97 -1.39
CA PRO A 49 0.63 -6.43 -1.24
C PRO A 49 1.97 -7.06 -1.64
N PHE A 50 2.74 -6.39 -2.49
CA PHE A 50 4.01 -6.90 -3.02
C PHE A 50 5.22 -6.43 -2.20
N LEU A 51 5.00 -5.61 -1.17
CA LEU A 51 6.06 -5.22 -0.26
C LEU A 51 6.48 -6.45 0.55
N LYS A 52 7.77 -6.79 0.49
CA LYS A 52 8.35 -7.82 1.34
C LYS A 52 8.21 -7.39 2.80
N THR A 53 7.40 -8.12 3.55
CA THR A 53 7.28 -7.96 5.02
C THR A 53 8.36 -8.72 5.78
N GLU A 54 9.05 -9.62 5.09
CA GLU A 54 10.28 -10.26 5.57
C GLU A 54 11.44 -9.31 5.30
N PHE A 55 11.79 -8.54 6.33
CA PHE A 55 13.05 -7.83 6.34
C PHE A 55 14.13 -8.88 6.57
N GLU A 56 15.04 -9.05 5.59
CA GLU A 56 16.32 -9.68 5.89
C GLU A 56 16.87 -8.92 7.09
N ASN A 57 17.02 -9.61 8.22
CA ASN A 57 17.78 -9.13 9.36
C ASN A 57 19.18 -8.89 8.80
N SER A 58 19.40 -7.68 8.28
CA SER A 58 20.71 -7.21 7.89
C SER A 58 21.53 -7.41 9.14
N LYS A 59 22.39 -8.44 9.05
CA LYS A 59 23.29 -9.01 10.05
C LYS A 59 23.28 -8.20 11.34
N PRO A 60 22.99 -8.80 12.53
CA PRO A 60 23.03 -8.07 13.79
C PRO A 60 24.30 -7.21 13.78
N ASP A 61 24.09 -5.90 13.84
CA ASP A 61 25.15 -4.93 13.72
C ASP A 61 26.24 -5.36 14.70
N LYS A 62 27.40 -5.81 14.18
CA LYS A 62 28.48 -6.38 15.00
C LYS A 62 28.98 -5.38 16.05
N ALA A 63 28.63 -4.10 15.90
CA ALA A 63 28.87 -3.08 16.91
C ALA A 63 28.16 -3.36 18.25
N LYS A 64 26.99 -4.01 18.25
CA LYS A 64 26.24 -4.30 19.49
C LYS A 64 26.77 -5.50 20.28
N GLU A 65 27.62 -6.34 19.69
CA GLU A 65 28.22 -7.48 20.40
C GLU A 65 29.38 -7.08 21.33
N TYR A 66 30.05 -5.95 21.05
CA TYR A 66 31.19 -5.47 21.85
C TYR A 66 30.77 -4.76 23.15
N ASP A 67 29.62 -4.09 23.16
CA ASP A 67 29.08 -3.45 24.37
C ASP A 67 28.74 -4.47 25.48
N TYR A 68 28.38 -5.71 25.12
CA TYR A 68 28.06 -6.77 26.09
C TYR A 68 29.29 -7.49 26.69
N LYS A 69 30.50 -7.24 26.16
CA LYS A 69 31.74 -7.84 26.68
C LYS A 69 32.64 -6.88 27.46
N MET A 70 32.27 -5.60 27.55
CA MET A 70 33.00 -4.58 28.33
C MET A 70 32.42 -4.33 29.72
N GLY A 71 31.66 -5.30 30.27
CA GLY A 71 30.95 -5.13 31.53
C GLY A 71 30.86 -6.40 32.38
N ILE A 72 31.99 -7.08 32.61
CA ILE A 72 32.33 -7.81 33.86
C ILE A 72 33.86 -7.80 34.00
#